data_AF-T1B349-F1
#
_entry.id   AF-T1B349-F1
#
_cell.length_a   1.000
_cell.length_b   1.000
_cell.length_c   1.000
_cell.angle_alpha   90.00
_cell.angle_beta   90.00
_cell.angle_gamma   90.00
#
_symmetry.space_group_name_H-M   'P 1'
#
loop_
_entity.id
_entity.type
_entity.pdbx_description
1 polymer ?
#
loop_
_entity_poly.entity_id
_entity_poly.type
_entity_poly.pdbx_seq_one_letter_code
_entity_poly.pdbx_strand_id
1 'polypeptide(L)'
;QQRLDLTPASLSAWDRRIARKLVRHGVDIRLLKRPYLHAKLILTATRAFIGSQNLNRTSLEQNREVGILIRNPVVLKRLRKQFAKDWAHGRALSPNR
;
A
#
# COMPACT_ATOMS: atom_id res chain seq x y z
N GLN A 1 3.39 -12.46 -11.62
CA GLN A 1 3.50 -12.10 -10.18
C GLN A 1 2.28 -11.27 -9.80
N GLN A 2 1.57 -11.60 -8.73
CA GLN A 2 0.40 -10.81 -8.30
C GLN A 2 0.86 -9.45 -7.76
N ARG A 3 0.16 -8.38 -8.13
CA ARG A 3 0.42 -7.00 -7.66
C ARG A 3 -0.71 -6.60 -6.73
N LEU A 4 -0.39 -6.42 -5.45
CA LEU A 4 -1.36 -6.18 -4.39
C LEU A 4 -1.17 -4.78 -3.81
N ASP A 5 -2.25 -4.06 -3.57
CA ASP A 5 -2.23 -2.76 -2.89
C ASP A 5 -3.36 -2.63 -1.86
N LEU A 6 -3.00 -2.20 -0.65
CA LEU A 6 -3.94 -2.01 0.46
C LEU A 6 -3.95 -0.53 0.81
N THR A 7 -5.14 0.08 0.78
CA THR A 7 -5.32 1.50 1.06
C THR A 7 -6.38 1.73 2.13
N PRO A 8 -6.40 2.89 2.82
CA PRO A 8 -7.50 3.25 3.71
C PRO A 8 -8.84 3.25 2.99
N ALA A 9 -9.93 2.90 3.67
CA ALA A 9 -11.26 2.93 3.08
C ALA A 9 -11.76 4.36 2.73
N SER A 10 -11.20 5.37 3.41
CA SER A 10 -11.48 6.79 3.20
C SER A 10 -10.56 7.38 2.12
N LEU A 11 -10.80 7.02 0.86
CA LEU A 11 -10.12 7.61 -0.30
C LEU A 11 -10.81 8.89 -0.77
N SER A 12 -10.02 9.90 -1.17
CA SER A 12 -10.53 11.04 -1.93
C SER A 12 -11.11 10.57 -3.27
N ALA A 13 -11.92 11.42 -3.92
CA ALA A 13 -12.46 11.11 -5.26
C ALA A 13 -11.35 10.88 -6.29
N TRP A 14 -10.25 11.63 -6.16
CA TRP A 14 -9.07 11.51 -7.01
C TRP A 14 -8.34 10.18 -6.79
N ASP A 15 -8.05 9.81 -5.54
CA ASP A 15 -7.34 8.57 -5.23
C ASP A 15 -8.16 7.35 -5.60
N ARG A 16 -9.49 7.42 -5.41
CA ARG A 16 -10.41 6.36 -5.86
C ARG A 16 -10.36 6.17 -7.37
N ARG A 17 -10.24 7.26 -8.15
CA ARG A 17 -10.10 7.18 -9.61
C ARG A 17 -8.79 6.51 -10.01
N ILE A 18 -7.67 6.86 -9.35
CA ILE A 18 -6.38 6.22 -9.56
C ILE A 18 -6.44 4.73 -9.21
N ALA A 19 -6.96 4.38 -8.04
CA ALA A 19 -7.09 3.00 -7.60
C ALA A 19 -7.91 2.16 -8.59
N ARG A 20 -9.05 2.67 -9.09
CA ARG A 20 -9.82 1.98 -10.14
C ARG A 20 -9.03 1.81 -11.44
N LYS A 21 -8.24 2.81 -11.85
CA LYS A 21 -7.36 2.69 -13.03
C LYS A 21 -6.35 1.56 -12.83
N LEU A 22 -5.72 1.47 -11.65
CA LEU A 22 -4.80 0.40 -11.31
C LEU A 22 -5.48 -0.98 -11.32
N VAL A 23 -6.71 -1.09 -10.79
CA VAL A 23 -7.51 -2.32 -10.86
C VAL A 23 -7.72 -2.77 -12.31
N ARG A 24 -8.07 -1.84 -13.21
CA ARG A 24 -8.22 -2.15 -14.65
C ARG A 24 -6.92 -2.61 -15.32
N HIS A 25 -5.77 -2.24 -14.76
CA HIS A 25 -4.46 -2.69 -15.23
C HIS A 25 -3.92 -3.91 -14.48
N GLY A 26 -4.76 -4.62 -13.71
CA GLY A 26 -4.42 -5.89 -13.08
C GLY A 26 -3.63 -5.73 -11.77
N VAL A 27 -3.95 -4.71 -10.98
CA VAL A 27 -3.53 -4.59 -9.58
C VAL A 27 -4.73 -4.94 -8.70
N ASP A 28 -4.59 -5.91 -7.81
CA ASP A 28 -5.62 -6.19 -6.82
C ASP A 28 -5.55 -5.11 -5.74
N ILE A 29 -6.65 -4.39 -5.54
CA ILE A 29 -6.73 -3.33 -4.52
C ILE A 29 -7.78 -3.68 -3.49
N ARG A 30 -7.40 -3.58 -2.21
CA ARG A 30 -8.33 -3.69 -1.08
C ARG A 30 -8.35 -2.40 -0.26
N LEU A 31 -9.51 -2.15 0.33
CA LEU A 31 -9.80 -1.01 1.20
C LEU A 31 -9.91 -1.48 2.65
N LEU A 32 -9.01 -1.00 3.52
CA LEU A 32 -9.03 -1.31 4.94
C LEU A 32 -9.76 -0.21 5.72
N LYS A 33 -10.84 -0.57 6.43
CA LYS A 33 -11.62 0.38 7.25
C LYS A 33 -11.04 0.56 8.64
N ARG A 34 -10.59 -0.52 9.29
CA ARG A 34 -10.00 -0.51 10.63
C ARG A 34 -8.92 -1.59 10.76
N PRO A 35 -7.80 -1.31 11.45
CA PRO A 35 -7.39 0.02 11.95
C PRO A 35 -7.14 1.01 10.79
N TYR A 36 -6.99 2.29 11.10
CA TYR A 36 -6.62 3.27 10.09
C TYR A 36 -5.23 2.95 9.53
N LEU A 37 -5.12 2.82 8.20
CA LEU A 37 -3.86 2.47 7.55
C LEU A 37 -3.02 3.72 7.29
N HIS A 38 -1.97 3.92 8.07
CA HIS A 38 -1.05 5.06 7.89
C HIS A 38 0.34 4.66 7.35
N ALA A 39 0.65 3.36 7.32
CA ALA A 39 1.94 2.87 6.88
C ALA A 39 2.16 3.10 5.37
N LYS A 40 3.39 3.43 4.98
CA LYS A 40 3.84 3.45 3.59
C LYS A 40 4.90 2.40 3.43
N LEU A 41 4.48 1.27 2.89
CA LEU A 41 5.22 0.03 2.85
C LEU A 41 5.19 -0.52 1.44
N ILE A 42 6.35 -0.80 0.87
CA ILE A 42 6.50 -1.53 -0.39
C ILE A 42 7.28 -2.81 -0.09
N LEU A 43 6.71 -3.96 -0.45
CA LEU A 43 7.29 -5.28 -0.19
C LEU A 43 7.58 -6.03 -1.48
N THR A 44 8.74 -6.69 -1.53
CA THR A 44 9.09 -7.69 -2.55
C THR A 44 9.46 -9.02 -1.88
N ALA A 45 9.88 -10.00 -2.67
CA ALA A 45 10.38 -11.27 -2.16
C ALA A 45 11.68 -11.14 -1.34
N THR A 46 12.47 -10.08 -1.57
CA THR A 46 13.82 -9.96 -0.98
C THR A 46 14.07 -8.63 -0.26
N ARG A 47 13.17 -7.64 -0.37
CA ARG A 47 13.34 -6.32 0.23
C ARG A 47 12.02 -5.72 0.70
N ALA A 48 12.13 -4.76 1.61
CA ALA A 48 11.03 -3.87 1.98
C ALA A 48 11.53 -2.43 1.97
N PHE A 49 10.67 -1.51 1.59
CA PHE A 49 10.83 -0.08 1.84
C PHE A 49 9.76 0.38 2.82
N ILE A 50 10.15 1.11 3.86
CA ILE A 50 9.25 1.81 4.79
C ILE A 50 9.72 3.25 4.88
N GLY A 51 8.79 4.22 4.81
CA GLY A 51 9.15 5.62 4.98
C GLY A 51 7.98 6.52 5.37
N SER A 52 8.29 7.80 5.51
CA SER A 52 7.31 8.84 5.84
C SER A 52 6.53 9.35 4.62
N GLN A 53 7.06 9.15 3.40
CA GLN A 53 6.46 9.66 2.18
C GLN A 53 5.11 9.04 1.86
N ASN A 54 4.12 9.88 1.54
CA ASN A 54 2.96 9.45 0.78
C ASN A 54 3.34 9.26 -0.70
N LEU A 55 2.57 8.46 -1.46
CA LEU A 55 2.73 8.34 -2.91
C LEU A 55 2.08 9.53 -3.64
N ASN A 56 2.55 10.74 -3.35
CA ASN A 56 2.11 11.96 -4.00
C ASN A 56 3.31 12.88 -4.28
N ARG A 57 3.10 13.86 -5.17
CA ARG A 57 4.16 14.75 -5.65
C ARG A 57 4.84 15.53 -4.52
N THR A 58 4.08 16.10 -3.59
CA THR A 58 4.62 16.90 -2.50
C THR A 58 5.56 16.09 -1.61
N SER A 59 5.15 14.89 -1.18
CA SER A 59 6.03 14.01 -0.41
C SER A 59 7.26 13.58 -1.20
N LEU A 60 7.14 13.32 -2.50
CA LEU A 60 8.25 12.77 -3.31
C LEU A 60 9.25 13.83 -3.81
N GLU A 61 8.83 15.08 -3.98
CA GLU A 61 9.66 16.11 -4.63
C GLU A 61 9.97 17.31 -3.73
N GLN A 62 9.18 17.57 -2.68
CA GLN A 62 9.24 18.83 -1.93
C GLN A 62 9.54 18.62 -0.45
N ASN A 63 8.92 17.62 0.17
CA ASN A 63 9.10 17.37 1.58
C ASN A 63 10.47 16.73 1.87
N ARG A 64 11.03 17.08 3.04
CA ARG A 64 12.12 16.33 3.63
C ARG A 64 11.57 15.05 4.27
N GLU A 65 11.60 13.96 3.50
CA GLU A 65 11.15 12.64 3.93
C GLU A 65 12.34 11.76 4.37
N VAL A 66 12.04 10.69 5.12
CA VAL A 66 13.01 9.65 5.47
C VAL A 66 12.44 8.28 5.20
N GLY A 67 13.30 7.38 4.72
CA GLY A 67 12.94 6.00 4.44
C GLY A 67 14.07 5.02 4.73
N ILE A 68 13.70 3.77 4.96
CA ILE A 68 14.62 2.68 5.26
C ILE A 68 14.39 1.56 4.25
N LEU A 69 15.48 1.08 3.64
CA LEU A 69 15.49 -0.13 2.83
C LEU A 69 15.92 -1.32 3.68
N ILE A 70 15.08 -2.34 3.76
CA ILE A 70 15.26 -3.48 4.64
C ILE A 70 15.50 -4.73 3.81
N ARG A 71 16.54 -5.50 4.15
CA ARG A 71 16.83 -6.83 3.56
C ARG A 71 16.84 -7.98 4.57
N ASN A 72 16.71 -7.67 5.86
CA ASN A 72 16.76 -8.68 6.92
C ASN A 72 15.57 -9.66 6.80
N PRO A 73 15.81 -10.96 6.61
CA PRO A 73 14.74 -11.93 6.31
C PRO A 73 13.73 -12.10 7.46
N VAL A 74 14.15 -11.93 8.71
CA VAL A 74 13.25 -12.00 9.89
C VAL A 74 12.28 -10.82 9.87
N VAL A 75 12.77 -9.62 9.58
CA VAL A 75 11.92 -8.42 9.45
C VAL A 75 10.96 -8.56 8.27
N LEU A 76 11.46 -9.03 7.11
CA LEU A 76 10.61 -9.26 5.93
C LEU A 76 9.48 -10.26 6.21
N LYS A 77 9.77 -11.35 6.95
CA LYS A 77 8.75 -12.33 7.36
C LYS A 77 7.67 -11.69 8.22
N ARG A 78 8.05 -10.82 9.18
CA ARG A 78 7.09 -10.10 10.04
C ARG A 78 6.23 -9.13 9.23
N LEU A 79 6.82 -8.34 8.33
CA LEU A 79 6.08 -7.39 7.50
C LEU A 79 5.09 -8.09 6.56
N ARG A 80 5.48 -9.21 5.94
CA ARG A 80 4.57 -10.01 5.11
C ARG A 80 3.40 -10.58 5.91
N LYS A 81 3.67 -11.11 7.11
CA LYS A 81 2.62 -11.61 8.01
C LYS A 81 1.63 -10.50 8.37
N GLN A 82 2.12 -9.31 8.68
CA GLN A 82 1.27 -8.17 9.01
C GLN A 82 0.45 -7.71 7.79
N PHE A 83 1.09 -7.53 6.62
CA PHE A 83 0.39 -7.19 5.39
C PHE A 83 -0.70 -8.22 5.04
N ALA A 84 -0.41 -9.52 5.14
CA ALA A 84 -1.38 -10.58 4.86
C ALA A 84 -2.58 -10.52 5.82
N LYS A 85 -2.34 -10.22 7.11
CA LYS A 85 -3.42 -10.02 8.09
C LYS A 85 -4.29 -8.82 7.69
N ASP A 86 -3.69 -7.68 7.39
CA ASP A 86 -4.44 -6.47 7.03
C ASP A 86 -5.18 -6.64 5.69
N TRP A 87 -4.54 -7.31 4.73
CA TRP A 87 -5.13 -7.68 3.44
C TRP A 87 -6.39 -8.53 3.58
N ALA A 88 -6.38 -9.52 4.48
CA ALA A 88 -7.53 -10.38 4.74
C ALA A 88 -8.75 -9.61 5.27
N HIS A 89 -8.54 -8.51 5.99
CA HIS A 89 -9.61 -7.64 6.51
C HIS A 89 -10.03 -6.53 5.54
N GLY A 90 -9.28 -6.36 4.44
CA GLY A 90 -9.60 -5.37 3.41
C GLY A 90 -10.74 -5.81 2.50
N ARG A 91 -11.60 -4.87 2.11
CA ARG A 91 -12.66 -5.10 1.12
C ARG A 91 -12.14 -4.84 -0.29
N ALA A 92 -12.34 -5.77 -1.22
CA ALA A 92 -11.96 -5.59 -2.61
C ALA A 92 -12.59 -4.33 -3.24
N LEU A 93 -11.79 -3.57 -3.99
CA LEU A 93 -12.24 -2.45 -4.79
C LEU A 93 -12.68 -2.96 -6.17
N SER A 94 -13.95 -2.75 -6.50
CA SER A 94 -14.47 -3.04 -7.85
C SER A 94 -14.01 -1.97 -8.85
N PRO A 95 -13.69 -2.33 -10.10
CA PRO A 95 -13.34 -1.36 -11.14
C PRO A 95 -14.52 -0.45 -11.56
N ASN A 96 -15.76 -0.87 -11.27
CA ASN A 96 -16.99 -0.31 -11.85
C ASN A 96 -18.04 0.16 -10.81
N ARG A 97 -17.76 0.11 -9.51
CA ARG A 97 -18.63 0.65 -8.44
C ARG A 97 -17.92 1.71 -7.60
#